data_AF-X1U3J8-F1
#
_entry.id   AF-X1U3J8-F1
#
_cell.length_a   1.000
_cell.length_b   1.000
_cell.length_c   1.000
_cell.angle_alpha   90.00
_cell.angle_beta   90.00
_cell.angle_gamma   90.00
#
_symmetry.space_group_name_H-M   'P 1'
#
loop_
_entity.id
_entity.type
_entity.pdbx_description
1 polymer ?
#
loop_
_entity_poly.entity_id
_entity_poly.type
_entity_poly.pdbx_seq_one_letter_code
_entity_poly.pdbx_strand_id
1 'polypeptide(L)'
;MENKISAIQSQKKDQDRLNIFIDDKFAFGISRFIGHSLVVGQELGPKQIELLADADEREKAYQRALRFISYKPRTVFEVREKLQKYEFEEIIIHSVLQELEDKNYVNDR
;
A
#
# COMPACT_ATOMS: atom_id res chain seq x y z
N MET A 1 -14.40 15.51 -19.31
CA MET A 1 -13.08 14.93 -19.00
C MET A 1 -13.39 13.53 -18.51
N GLU A 2 -13.10 12.52 -19.33
CA GLU A 2 -13.32 11.12 -18.97
C GLU A 2 -12.16 10.73 -18.04
N ASN A 3 -12.35 10.30 -16.80
CA ASN A 3 -11.23 9.96 -15.92
C ASN A 3 -10.86 8.48 -16.12
N LYS A 4 -10.43 8.14 -17.33
CA LYS A 4 -10.39 6.75 -17.82
C LYS A 4 -8.97 6.20 -17.83
N ILE A 5 -8.79 5.00 -17.28
CA ILE A 5 -7.50 4.30 -17.30
C ILE A 5 -7.13 4.01 -18.76
N SER A 6 -6.04 4.62 -19.25
CA SER A 6 -5.55 4.41 -20.62
C SER A 6 -4.43 3.36 -20.70
N ALA A 7 -3.68 3.18 -19.61
CA ALA A 7 -2.68 2.11 -19.52
C ALA A 7 -2.38 1.69 -18.07
N ILE A 8 -1.96 0.44 -17.93
CA ILE A 8 -1.43 -0.14 -16.69
C ILE A 8 -0.12 -0.83 -17.05
N GLN A 9 0.98 -0.43 -16.40
CA GLN A 9 2.32 -0.93 -16.74
C GLN A 9 3.10 -1.30 -15.48
N SER A 10 3.83 -2.42 -15.50
CA SER A 10 4.77 -2.75 -14.42
C SER A 10 5.88 -1.68 -14.31
N GLN A 11 6.30 -1.33 -13.10
CA GLN A 11 7.44 -0.42 -12.92
C GLN A 11 8.76 -1.11 -13.30
N LYS A 12 9.71 -0.32 -13.85
CA LYS A 12 11.00 -0.86 -14.31
C LYS A 12 11.87 -1.44 -13.20
N LYS A 13 11.85 -0.85 -12.00
CA LYS A 13 12.70 -1.24 -10.86
C LYS A 13 12.01 -2.19 -9.88
N ASP A 14 10.68 -2.23 -9.90
CA ASP A 14 9.86 -2.97 -8.95
C ASP A 14 8.67 -3.57 -9.70
N GLN A 15 8.77 -4.86 -10.02
CA GLN A 15 7.73 -5.53 -10.81
C GLN A 15 6.44 -5.78 -10.00
N ASP A 16 6.50 -5.63 -8.68
CA ASP A 16 5.34 -5.74 -7.80
C ASP A 16 4.59 -4.40 -7.70
N ARG A 17 5.02 -3.38 -8.44
CA ARG A 17 4.31 -2.11 -8.59
C ARG A 17 3.85 -1.86 -10.01
N LEU A 18 2.70 -1.19 -10.12
CA LEU A 18 2.05 -0.78 -11.35
C LEU A 18 2.03 0.74 -11.45
N ASN A 19 2.34 1.27 -12.62
CA ASN A 19 2.03 2.64 -13.01
C ASN A 19 0.66 2.67 -13.68
N ILE A 20 -0.21 3.54 -13.17
CA ILE A 20 -1.55 3.77 -13.70
C ILE A 20 -1.52 5.06 -14.51
N PHE A 21 -2.00 4.98 -15.76
CA PHE A 21 -2.15 6.12 -16.65
C PHE A 21 -3.64 6.40 -16.84
N ILE A 22 -4.02 7.66 -16.68
CA ILE A 22 -5.37 8.17 -16.92
C ILE A 22 -5.26 9.24 -18.00
N ASP A 23 -6.08 9.14 -19.05
CA ASP A 23 -6.05 10.05 -20.20
C ASP A 23 -4.64 10.25 -20.77
N ASP A 24 -3.90 9.15 -20.92
CA ASP A 24 -2.52 9.08 -21.44
C ASP A 24 -1.48 9.85 -20.60
N LYS A 25 -1.84 10.21 -19.37
CA LYS A 25 -0.95 10.84 -18.41
C LYS A 25 -0.73 9.92 -17.24
N PHE A 26 0.52 9.87 -16.75
CA PHE A 26 0.82 9.19 -15.51
C PHE A 26 0.00 9.82 -14.37
N ALA A 27 -0.76 9.00 -13.65
CA ALA A 27 -1.59 9.44 -12.54
C ALA A 27 -0.92 9.10 -11.21
N PHE A 28 -0.69 7.81 -10.94
CA PHE A 28 -0.08 7.32 -9.71
C PHE A 28 0.52 5.93 -9.88
N GLY A 29 1.34 5.52 -8.92
CA GLY A 29 1.89 4.17 -8.85
C GLY A 29 1.32 3.41 -7.66
N ILE A 30 0.89 2.17 -7.86
CA ILE A 30 0.22 1.34 -6.86
C ILE A 30 0.84 -0.05 -6.77
N SER A 31 0.74 -0.72 -5.63
CA SER A 31 1.04 -2.13 -5.49
C SER A 31 0.23 -2.96 -6.48
N ARG A 32 0.84 -3.96 -7.09
CA ARG A 32 0.17 -4.95 -7.94
C ARG A 32 -0.93 -5.67 -7.18
N PHE A 33 -0.75 -5.88 -5.88
CA PHE A 33 -1.77 -6.52 -5.04
C PHE A 33 -3.03 -5.66 -4.94
N ILE A 34 -2.90 -4.34 -4.75
CA ILE A 34 -4.06 -3.43 -4.68
C ILE A 34 -4.64 -3.15 -6.07
N GLY A 35 -3.77 -2.94 -7.07
CA GLY A 35 -4.18 -2.66 -8.44
C GLY A 35 -4.70 -3.85 -9.24
N HIS A 36 -4.81 -5.04 -8.63
CA HIS A 36 -5.12 -6.29 -9.34
C HIS A 36 -6.49 -6.29 -10.04
N SER A 37 -7.43 -5.48 -9.54
CA SER A 37 -8.79 -5.38 -10.08
C SER A 37 -8.95 -4.26 -11.12
N LEU A 38 -7.92 -3.45 -11.35
CA LEU A 38 -7.98 -2.33 -12.29
C LEU A 38 -7.86 -2.82 -13.73
N VAL A 39 -8.67 -2.25 -14.62
CA VAL A 39 -8.69 -2.64 -16.04
C VAL A 39 -8.58 -1.40 -16.92
N VAL A 40 -7.84 -1.51 -18.03
CA VAL A 40 -7.79 -0.45 -19.05
C VAL A 40 -9.19 -0.19 -19.59
N GLY A 41 -9.58 1.08 -19.64
CA GLY A 41 -10.90 1.54 -20.03
C GLY A 41 -11.87 1.75 -18.88
N GLN A 42 -11.50 1.38 -17.64
CA GLN A 42 -12.28 1.71 -16.45
C GLN A 42 -12.23 3.21 -16.16
N GLU A 43 -13.37 3.80 -15.80
CA GLU A 43 -13.43 5.14 -15.23
C GLU A 43 -13.16 5.09 -13.72
N LEU A 44 -12.33 6.01 -13.23
CA LEU A 44 -12.05 6.17 -11.82
C LEU A 44 -12.62 7.49 -11.32
N GLY A 45 -13.50 7.45 -10.33
CA GLY A 45 -13.93 8.66 -9.63
C GLY A 45 -12.85 9.18 -8.67
N PRO A 46 -12.86 10.46 -8.27
CA PRO A 46 -11.93 11.00 -7.27
C PRO A 46 -11.90 10.18 -5.97
N LYS A 47 -13.08 9.77 -5.48
CA LYS A 47 -13.21 8.92 -4.29
C LYS A 47 -12.57 7.53 -4.47
N GLN A 48 -12.63 6.95 -5.66
CA GLN A 48 -12.00 5.66 -5.92
C GLN A 48 -10.48 5.78 -5.95
N ILE A 49 -9.96 6.88 -6.49
CA ILE A 49 -8.52 7.17 -6.48
C ILE A 49 -8.03 7.34 -5.05
N GLU A 50 -8.76 8.07 -4.21
CA GLU A 50 -8.44 8.25 -2.79
C GLU A 50 -8.41 6.90 -2.05
N LEU A 51 -9.45 6.07 -2.21
CA LEU A 51 -9.49 4.72 -1.61
C LEU A 51 -8.33 3.82 -2.07
N LEU A 52 -7.94 3.91 -3.35
CA LEU A 52 -6.79 3.17 -3.87
C LEU A 52 -5.47 3.68 -3.29
N ALA A 53 -5.34 4.98 -3.09
CA ALA A 53 -4.17 5.60 -2.49
C ALA A 53 -4.02 5.18 -1.02
N ASP A 54 -5.10 5.25 -0.23
CA ASP A 54 -5.13 4.84 1.17
C ASP A 54 -4.78 3.35 1.32
N ALA A 55 -5.34 2.51 0.44
CA ALA A 55 -5.04 1.09 0.41
C ALA A 55 -3.58 0.80 0.04
N ASP A 56 -2.99 1.53 -0.91
CA ASP A 56 -1.57 1.41 -1.25
C ASP A 56 -0.65 1.85 -0.11
N GLU A 57 -1.03 2.91 0.61
CA GLU A 57 -0.25 3.42 1.73
C GLU A 57 -0.24 2.45 2.91
N ARG A 58 -1.40 1.88 3.24
CA ARG A 58 -1.49 0.79 4.21
C ARG A 58 -0.68 -0.43 3.77
N GLU A 59 -0.78 -0.83 2.51
CA GLU A 59 -0.02 -1.98 1.98
C GLU A 59 1.49 -1.74 2.09
N LYS A 60 1.98 -0.55 1.76
CA LYS A 60 3.39 -0.16 1.95
C LYS A 60 3.81 -0.31 3.41
N ALA A 61 3.01 0.20 4.36
CA ALA A 61 3.28 0.08 5.78
C ALA A 61 3.30 -1.39 6.23
N TYR A 62 2.34 -2.18 5.79
CA TYR A 62 2.24 -3.61 6.09
C TYR A 62 3.48 -4.39 5.59
N GLN A 63 3.86 -4.23 4.32
CA GLN A 63 5.05 -4.86 3.75
C GLN A 63 6.33 -4.40 4.45
N ARG A 64 6.41 -3.12 4.86
CA ARG A 64 7.53 -2.60 5.65
C ARG A 64 7.65 -3.33 6.98
N ALA A 65 6.52 -3.52 7.66
CA ALA A 65 6.47 -4.21 8.95
C ALA A 65 6.81 -5.70 8.79
N LEU A 66 6.22 -6.40 7.83
CA LEU A 66 6.53 -7.79 7.51
C LEU A 66 8.02 -8.01 7.25
N ARG A 67 8.62 -7.14 6.45
CA ARG A 67 10.06 -7.19 6.20
C ARG A 67 10.87 -6.93 7.48
N PHE A 68 10.41 -6.06 8.35
CA PHE A 68 11.14 -5.74 9.58
C PHE A 68 11.12 -6.88 10.61
N ILE A 69 9.98 -7.56 10.74
CA ILE A 69 9.81 -8.71 11.65
C ILE A 69 10.40 -10.01 11.10
N SER A 70 10.57 -10.13 9.78
CA SER A 70 11.17 -11.33 9.18
C SER A 70 12.65 -11.52 9.53
N TYR A 71 13.34 -10.45 9.94
CA TYR A 71 14.75 -10.54 10.36
C TYR A 71 14.93 -11.18 11.75
N LYS A 72 14.03 -10.87 12.70
CA LYS A 72 13.99 -11.40 14.07
C LYS A 72 12.69 -10.98 14.75
N PRO A 73 12.27 -11.65 15.84
CA PRO A 73 11.12 -11.23 16.64
C PRO A 73 11.20 -9.75 17.04
N ARG A 74 10.04 -9.06 17.00
CA ARG A 74 9.88 -7.65 17.35
C ARG A 74 8.67 -7.47 18.26
N THR A 75 8.77 -6.47 19.13
CA THR A 75 7.63 -5.98 19.92
C THR A 75 6.73 -5.08 19.07
N VAL A 76 5.48 -4.88 19.50
CA VAL A 76 4.55 -3.92 18.86
C VAL A 76 5.14 -2.51 18.89
N PHE A 77 5.79 -2.15 19.99
CA PHE A 77 6.48 -0.85 20.13
C PHE A 77 7.57 -0.64 19.07
N GLU A 78 8.45 -1.63 18.87
CA GLU A 78 9.51 -1.54 17.85
C GLU A 78 8.92 -1.38 16.43
N VAL A 79 7.82 -2.09 16.13
CA VAL A 79 7.16 -1.98 14.83
C VAL A 79 6.51 -0.60 14.67
N ARG A 80 5.81 -0.09 15.70
CA ARG A 80 5.24 1.27 15.71
C ARG A 80 6.33 2.31 15.43
N GLU A 81 7.41 2.32 16.22
CA GLU A 81 8.51 3.27 16.03
C GLU A 81 9.12 3.18 14.64
N LYS A 82 9.23 1.95 14.10
CA LYS A 82 9.77 1.74 12.76
C LYS A 82 8.87 2.36 11.70
N LEU A 83 7.55 2.22 11.82
CA LEU A 83 6.60 2.81 10.86
C LEU A 83 6.49 4.32 11.01
N GLN A 84 6.53 4.86 12.23
CA GLN A 84 6.58 6.31 12.48
C GLN A 84 7.84 6.95 11.86
N LYS A 85 8.99 6.27 11.90
CA LYS A 85 10.22 6.70 11.21
C LYS A 85 10.10 6.72 9.68
N TYR A 86 9.09 6.08 9.11
CA TYR A 86 8.75 6.16 7.69
C TYR A 86 7.59 7.12 7.40
N GLU A 87 7.18 7.93 8.39
CA GLU A 87 6.17 8.98 8.26
C GLU A 87 4.78 8.47 7.87
N PHE A 88 4.47 7.20 8.15
CA PHE A 88 3.11 6.69 8.02
C PHE A 88 2.19 7.34 9.06
N GLU A 89 0.94 7.62 8.67
CA GLU A 89 -0.05 8.18 9.59
C GLU A 89 -0.41 7.19 10.71
N GLU A 90 -0.73 7.71 11.91
CA GLU A 90 -1.03 6.87 13.08
C GLU A 90 -2.23 5.95 12.83
N ILE A 91 -3.21 6.36 12.01
CA ILE A 91 -4.35 5.51 11.65
C ILE A 91 -3.92 4.28 10.83
N ILE A 92 -2.96 4.46 9.92
CA ILE A 92 -2.38 3.37 9.11
C ILE A 92 -1.54 2.46 10.00
N ILE A 93 -0.70 3.06 10.85
CA ILE A 93 0.15 2.32 11.79
C ILE A 93 -0.71 1.44 12.70
N HIS A 94 -1.72 2.02 13.34
CA HIS A 94 -2.62 1.28 14.22
C HIS A 94 -3.30 0.14 13.48
N SER A 95 -3.79 0.39 12.27
CA SER A 95 -4.43 -0.65 11.48
C SER A 95 -3.49 -1.79 11.07
N VAL A 96 -2.22 -1.49 10.78
CA VAL A 96 -1.20 -2.50 10.46
C VAL A 96 -0.83 -3.32 11.70
N LEU A 97 -0.64 -2.67 12.85
CA LEU A 97 -0.32 -3.36 14.10
C LEU A 97 -1.44 -4.31 14.51
N GLN A 98 -2.70 -3.88 14.43
CA GLN A 98 -3.86 -4.73 14.72
C GLN A 98 -3.83 -6.00 13.85
N GLU A 99 -3.59 -5.86 12.55
CA GLU A 99 -3.54 -7.02 11.64
C GLU A 99 -2.36 -7.95 11.95
N LEU A 100 -1.21 -7.42 12.37
CA LEU A 100 -0.06 -8.23 12.76
C LEU A 100 -0.30 -8.97 14.08
N GLU A 101 -0.96 -8.34 15.05
CA GLU A 101 -1.38 -8.96 16.30
C GLU A 101 -2.41 -10.07 16.06
N ASP A 102 -3.43 -9.81 15.25
CA ASP A 102 -4.47 -10.79 14.89
C ASP A 102 -3.87 -12.03 14.22
N LYS A 103 -2.80 -11.83 13.42
CA LYS A 103 -2.04 -12.91 12.76
C LYS A 103 -0.97 -13.55 13.66
N ASN A 104 -0.85 -13.14 14.92
CA ASN A 104 0.19 -13.56 15.87
C ASN A 104 1.63 -13.38 15.34
N TYR A 105 1.85 -12.38 14.49
CA TYR A 105 3.17 -12.06 13.93
C TYR A 105 4.00 -11.19 14.87
N VAL A 106 3.32 -10.39 15.68
CA VAL A 106 3.88 -9.67 16.82
C VAL A 106 3.01 -9.98 18.03
N ASN A 107 3.62 -9.96 19.21
CA ASN A 107 2.92 -10.16 20.46
C ASN A 107 3.58 -9.28 21.53
N ASP A 108 2.75 -8.61 22.32
CA ASP A 108 3.16 -7.79 23.46
C ASP A 108 2.86 -8.48 24.81
N ARG A 109 2.48 -9.77 24.80
CA ARG A 109 2.36 -10.62 25.99
C ARG A 109 3.57 -11.50 26.23
#